data_AF-A0A227J3A7-F1
#
_entry.id   AF-A0A227J3A7-F1
#
_cell.length_a   1.000
_cell.length_b   1.000
_cell.length_c   1.000
_cell.angle_alpha   90.00
_cell.angle_beta   90.00
_cell.angle_gamma   90.00
#
_symmetry.space_group_name_H-M   'P 1'
#
loop_
_entity.id
_entity.type
_entity.pdbx_description
1 polymer ?
#
loop_
_entity_poly.entity_id
_entity_poly.type
_entity_poly.pdbx_seq_one_letter_code
_entity_poly.pdbx_strand_id
1 'polypeptide(L)'
;SSEKGNYDYLMYADLDMDHPEVKQELKDWGEWYINMTGVDGFRMDAVKHIKYQYLQEWIDHLRWKTGKELFTVGEYWNYDVNQLHNFITKTSGSMSLFDAPLHMNFYN
;
A
#
# COMPACT_ATOMS: atom_id res chain seq x y z
N SER A 1 -0.89 -11.59 2.58
CA SER A 1 -2.20 -12.28 2.35
C SER A 1 -2.07 -13.77 2.66
N SER A 2 -3.12 -14.46 3.13
CA SER A 2 -3.11 -15.93 3.34
C SER A 2 -3.53 -16.72 2.08
N GLU A 3 -3.81 -16.06 0.97
CA GLU A 3 -3.97 -16.74 -0.33
C GLU A 3 -2.69 -17.52 -0.64
N LYS A 4 -2.81 -18.80 -1.01
CA LYS A 4 -1.68 -19.75 -1.20
C LYS A 4 -0.76 -19.97 0.02
N GLY A 5 -1.21 -19.70 1.25
CA GLY A 5 -0.47 -19.99 2.48
C GLY A 5 0.44 -18.84 2.94
N ASN A 6 1.18 -18.23 2.01
CA ASN A 6 1.75 -16.89 2.14
C ASN A 6 1.93 -16.30 0.72
N TYR A 7 1.26 -15.19 0.43
CA TYR A 7 1.38 -14.48 -0.86
C TYR A 7 2.25 -13.21 -0.74
N ASP A 8 3.28 -13.21 0.10
CA ASP A 8 4.24 -12.10 0.15
C ASP A 8 5.06 -12.05 -1.17
N TYR A 9 5.62 -13.18 -1.61
CA TYR A 9 6.36 -13.25 -2.87
C TYR A 9 5.46 -13.13 -4.11
N LEU A 10 5.73 -12.15 -4.98
CA LEU A 10 5.07 -11.99 -6.29
C LEU A 10 6.02 -12.29 -7.45
N MET A 11 7.13 -11.54 -7.59
CA MET A 11 8.13 -11.67 -8.67
C MET A 11 9.45 -10.93 -8.34
N TYR A 12 10.52 -11.18 -9.11
CA TYR A 12 11.88 -10.64 -8.90
C TYR A 12 12.47 -10.99 -7.52
N ALA A 13 13.11 -10.02 -6.85
CA ALA A 13 13.61 -10.18 -5.49
C ALA A 13 12.62 -9.49 -4.55
N ASP A 14 11.90 -10.31 -3.77
CA ASP A 14 10.93 -9.83 -2.79
C ASP A 14 11.64 -9.12 -1.64
N LEU A 15 11.15 -7.94 -1.27
CA LEU A 15 11.75 -7.12 -0.24
C LEU A 15 11.37 -7.66 1.14
N ASP A 16 12.39 -7.90 1.97
CA ASP A 16 12.17 -8.23 3.37
C ASP A 16 11.70 -6.99 4.15
N MET A 17 10.37 -6.85 4.27
CA MET A 17 9.73 -5.78 5.04
C MET A 17 9.89 -5.94 6.56
N ASP A 18 10.57 -6.99 7.03
CA ASP A 18 10.99 -7.11 8.43
C ASP A 18 12.41 -6.59 8.67
N HIS A 19 13.22 -6.43 7.62
CA HIS A 19 14.56 -5.84 7.73
C HIS A 19 14.48 -4.33 8.05
N PRO A 20 15.09 -3.87 9.17
CA PRO A 20 14.97 -2.48 9.62
C PRO A 20 15.58 -1.48 8.65
N GLU A 21 16.69 -1.82 7.99
CA GLU A 21 17.34 -0.94 7.00
C GLU A 21 16.47 -0.76 5.75
N VAL A 22 15.78 -1.81 5.29
CA VAL A 22 14.86 -1.72 4.14
C VAL A 22 13.72 -0.77 4.47
N LYS A 23 13.14 -0.91 5.67
CA LYS A 23 12.04 -0.05 6.14
C LYS A 23 12.46 1.41 6.24
N GLN A 24 13.68 1.68 6.71
CA GLN A 24 14.20 3.04 6.84
C GLN A 24 14.51 3.64 5.47
N GLU A 25 15.22 2.92 4.60
CA GLU A 25 15.57 3.41 3.26
C GLU A 25 14.32 3.75 2.44
N LEU A 26 13.27 2.94 2.52
CA LEU A 26 12.00 3.22 1.84
C LEU A 26 11.31 4.48 2.37
N LYS A 27 11.45 4.82 3.66
CA LYS A 27 10.95 6.09 4.22
C LYS A 27 11.78 7.27 3.71
N ASP A 28 13.10 7.13 3.73
CA ASP A 28 14.03 8.16 3.25
C ASP A 28 13.81 8.45 1.76
N TRP A 29 13.59 7.41 0.96
CA TRP A 29 13.19 7.52 -0.44
C TRP A 29 11.85 8.25 -0.61
N GLY A 30 10.85 7.93 0.22
CA GLY A 30 9.55 8.59 0.17
C GLY A 30 9.64 10.10 0.46
N GLU A 31 10.42 10.47 1.48
CA GLU A 31 10.68 11.88 1.82
C GLU A 31 11.39 12.60 0.66
N TRP A 32 12.45 11.98 0.12
CA TRP A 32 13.19 12.52 -1.02
C TRP A 32 12.28 12.70 -2.24
N TYR A 33 11.45 11.70 -2.57
CA TYR A 33 10.60 11.73 -3.75
C TYR A 33 9.57 12.86 -3.69
N ILE A 34 8.93 13.07 -2.53
CA ILE A 34 8.01 14.20 -2.33
C ILE A 34 8.76 15.52 -2.47
N ASN A 35 9.90 15.67 -1.80
CA ASN A 35 10.67 16.91 -1.82
C ASN A 35 11.18 17.26 -3.23
N MET A 36 11.56 16.24 -4.00
CA MET A 36 12.09 16.41 -5.35
C MET A 36 10.98 16.75 -6.37
N THR A 37 9.81 16.12 -6.24
CA THR A 37 8.76 16.19 -7.28
C THR A 37 7.60 17.11 -6.94
N GLY A 38 7.38 17.40 -5.65
CA GLY A 38 6.27 18.22 -5.18
C GLY A 38 4.90 17.56 -5.23
N VAL A 39 4.81 16.25 -5.48
CA VAL A 39 3.54 15.51 -5.59
C VAL A 39 2.65 15.65 -4.35
N ASP A 40 1.36 15.39 -4.56
CA ASP A 40 0.30 15.57 -3.54
C ASP A 40 -0.31 14.24 -3.06
N GLY A 41 0.23 13.11 -3.50
CA GLY A 41 -0.32 11.80 -3.16
C GLY A 41 0.35 10.64 -3.87
N PHE A 42 -0.15 9.44 -3.59
CA PHE A 42 0.44 8.18 -4.04
C PHE A 42 -0.59 7.22 -4.62
N ARG A 43 -0.15 6.43 -5.59
CA ARG A 43 -0.78 5.16 -5.97
C ARG A 43 0.14 4.04 -5.53
N MET A 44 -0.33 3.17 -4.63
CA MET A 44 0.42 2.05 -4.10
C MET A 44 0.17 0.81 -4.95
N ASP A 45 1.23 0.26 -5.53
CA ASP A 45 1.20 -0.95 -6.35
C ASP A 45 1.12 -2.21 -5.47
N ALA A 46 0.43 -3.23 -5.94
CA ALA A 46 0.55 -4.61 -5.44
C ALA A 46 0.37 -4.75 -3.91
N VAL A 47 -0.47 -3.92 -3.27
CA VAL A 47 -0.54 -3.81 -1.80
C VAL A 47 -0.98 -5.10 -1.08
N LYS A 48 -1.57 -6.06 -1.80
CA LYS A 48 -1.91 -7.38 -1.26
C LYS A 48 -0.69 -8.24 -0.90
N HIS A 49 0.49 -7.88 -1.41
CA HIS A 49 1.78 -8.58 -1.25
C HIS A 49 2.72 -7.89 -0.26
N ILE A 50 2.37 -6.68 0.20
CA ILE A 50 3.20 -5.93 1.16
C ILE A 50 2.57 -6.07 2.55
N LYS A 51 3.41 -6.11 3.59
CA LYS A 51 2.96 -6.16 4.99
C LYS A 51 2.08 -4.94 5.31
N TYR A 52 0.80 -5.18 5.63
CA TYR A 52 -0.22 -4.13 5.78
C TYR A 52 0.16 -3.06 6.81
N GLN A 53 0.77 -3.49 7.92
CA GLN A 53 1.22 -2.58 8.98
C GLN A 53 2.32 -1.63 8.50
N TYR A 54 3.22 -2.11 7.63
CA TYR A 54 4.29 -1.27 7.11
C TYR A 54 3.76 -0.22 6.13
N LEU A 55 2.79 -0.56 5.28
CA LEU A 55 2.14 0.41 4.40
C LEU A 55 1.52 1.57 5.18
N GLN A 56 0.82 1.25 6.27
CA GLN A 56 0.25 2.25 7.17
C GLN A 56 1.36 3.11 7.81
N GLU A 57 2.38 2.47 8.38
CA GLU A 57 3.52 3.17 9.01
C GLU A 57 4.22 4.13 8.04
N TRP A 58 4.42 3.72 6.80
CA TRP A 58 5.07 4.53 5.76
C TRP A 58 4.23 5.75 5.38
N ILE A 59 2.92 5.59 5.17
CA ILE A 59 2.01 6.70 4.85
C ILE A 59 1.94 7.69 6.01
N ASP A 60 1.77 7.20 7.23
CA ASP A 60 1.66 8.04 8.43
C ASP A 60 2.96 8.83 8.67
N HIS A 61 4.11 8.20 8.43
CA HIS A 61 5.42 8.85 8.50
C HIS A 61 5.52 10.02 7.52
N LEU A 62 5.19 9.83 6.24
CA LEU A 62 5.31 10.89 5.23
C LEU A 62 4.30 12.02 5.45
N ARG A 63 3.08 11.71 5.86
CA ARG A 63 2.08 12.73 6.25
C ARG A 63 2.58 13.57 7.41
N TRP A 64 3.11 12.92 8.45
CA TRP A 64 3.67 13.62 9.61
C TRP A 64 4.87 14.50 9.23
N LYS A 65 5.79 13.99 8.41
CA LYS A 65 6.99 14.72 7.96
C LYS A 65 6.68 15.94 7.10
N THR A 66 5.73 15.81 6.19
CA THR A 66 5.45 16.83 5.17
C THR A 66 4.34 17.79 5.57
N GLY A 67 3.49 17.41 6.53
CA GLY A 67 2.26 18.14 6.88
C GLY A 67 1.20 18.14 5.78
N LYS A 68 1.41 17.39 4.69
CA LYS A 68 0.44 17.22 3.59
C LYS A 68 -0.52 16.07 3.89
N GLU A 69 -1.71 16.15 3.32
CA GLU A 69 -2.69 15.06 3.36
C GLU A 69 -2.19 13.80 2.65
N LEU A 70 -1.46 13.94 1.53
CA LEU A 70 -0.95 12.84 0.72
C LEU A 70 -2.03 11.78 0.44
N PHE A 71 -3.03 12.16 -0.35
CA PHE A 71 -4.09 11.22 -0.75
C PHE A 71 -3.45 9.96 -1.33
N THR A 72 -3.87 8.79 -0.86
CA THR A 72 -3.25 7.53 -1.23
C THR A 72 -4.33 6.52 -1.64
N VAL A 73 -4.11 5.86 -2.77
CA VAL A 73 -4.96 4.77 -3.27
C VAL A 73 -4.13 3.52 -3.57
N GLY A 74 -4.54 2.38 -3.01
CA GLY A 74 -3.88 1.10 -3.17
C GLY A 74 -4.55 0.19 -4.21
N GLU A 75 -3.73 -0.53 -4.97
CA GLU A 75 -4.17 -1.58 -5.87
C GLU A 75 -4.22 -2.93 -5.13
N TYR A 76 -5.37 -3.21 -4.52
CA TYR A 76 -5.69 -4.52 -3.95
C TYR A 76 -6.55 -5.29 -4.95
N TRP A 77 -5.92 -5.97 -5.91
CA TRP A 77 -6.67 -6.68 -6.96
C TRP A 77 -7.25 -8.01 -6.46
N ASN A 78 -8.49 -7.94 -5.95
CA ASN A 78 -9.32 -9.06 -5.54
C ASN A 78 -10.79 -8.73 -5.82
N TYR A 79 -11.57 -9.70 -6.30
CA TYR A 79 -12.99 -9.51 -6.62
C TYR A 79 -13.93 -9.82 -5.45
N ASP A 80 -13.41 -10.41 -4.36
CA ASP A 80 -14.16 -10.57 -3.12
C ASP A 80 -14.12 -9.28 -2.29
N VAL A 81 -15.25 -8.59 -2.19
CA VAL A 81 -15.40 -7.35 -1.43
C VAL A 81 -15.03 -7.51 0.06
N ASN A 82 -15.19 -8.70 0.64
CA ASN A 82 -14.82 -8.96 2.03
C ASN A 82 -13.31 -8.86 2.24
N GLN A 83 -12.51 -9.24 1.24
CA GLN A 83 -11.06 -9.12 1.28
C GLN A 83 -10.62 -7.66 1.25
N LEU A 84 -11.32 -6.80 0.49
CA LEU A 84 -11.09 -5.36 0.47
C LEU A 84 -11.45 -4.73 1.83
N HIS A 85 -12.60 -5.09 2.41
CA HIS A 85 -12.98 -4.64 3.75
C HIS A 85 -11.96 -5.04 4.82
N ASN A 86 -11.51 -6.30 4.80
CA ASN A 86 -10.47 -6.79 5.71
C ASN A 86 -9.16 -6.00 5.58
N PHE A 87 -8.74 -5.67 4.35
CA PHE A 87 -7.57 -4.83 4.13
C PHE A 87 -7.75 -3.43 4.73
N ILE A 88 -8.88 -2.77 4.45
CA ILE A 88 -9.21 -1.44 4.99
C ILE A 88 -9.20 -1.44 6.51
N THR A 89 -9.79 -2.47 7.15
CA THR A 89 -9.75 -2.61 8.61
C THR A 89 -8.33 -2.77 9.13
N LYS A 90 -7.51 -3.61 8.49
CA LYS A 90 -6.13 -3.88 8.93
C LYS A 90 -5.17 -2.70 8.74
N THR A 91 -5.47 -1.79 7.80
CA THR A 91 -4.70 -0.56 7.58
C THR A 91 -5.35 0.67 8.22
N SER A 92 -6.41 0.47 9.03
CA SER A 92 -7.17 1.53 9.69
C SER A 92 -7.68 2.62 8.74
N GLY A 93 -7.97 2.26 7.49
CA GLY A 93 -8.43 3.20 6.47
C GLY A 93 -7.40 4.27 6.08
N SER A 94 -6.10 4.01 6.29
CA SER A 94 -5.00 4.95 5.94
C SER A 94 -4.93 5.31 4.45
N MET A 95 -5.54 4.48 3.59
CA MET A 95 -5.63 4.69 2.14
C MET A 95 -6.97 4.20 1.57
N SER A 96 -7.35 4.75 0.41
CA SER A 96 -8.43 4.22 -0.43
C SER A 96 -7.98 2.98 -1.20
N LEU A 97 -8.92 2.22 -1.78
CA LEU A 97 -8.64 1.11 -2.69
C LEU A 97 -9.32 1.32 -4.03
N PHE A 98 -8.74 0.77 -5.10
CA PHE A 98 -9.46 0.62 -6.37
C PHE A 98 -10.60 -0.40 -6.23
N ASP A 99 -11.75 -0.08 -6.82
CA ASP A 99 -12.95 -0.93 -6.79
C ASP A 99 -12.88 -2.02 -7.88
N ALA A 100 -12.07 -3.05 -7.63
CA ALA A 100 -11.96 -4.20 -8.51
C ALA A 100 -13.28 -4.99 -8.66
N PRO A 101 -14.11 -5.20 -7.60
CA PRO A 101 -15.43 -5.80 -7.75
C PRO A 101 -16.35 -5.05 -8.72
N LEU A 102 -16.39 -3.72 -8.66
CA LEU A 102 -17.18 -2.91 -9.60
C LEU A 102 -16.67 -3.04 -11.03
N HIS A 103 -15.35 -3.05 -11.24
CA HIS A 103 -14.78 -3.30 -12.56
C HIS A 103 -15.28 -4.63 -13.16
N MET A 104 -15.34 -5.71 -12.35
CA MET A 104 -15.87 -7.00 -12.78
C MET A 104 -17.37 -6.94 -13.11
N ASN A 105 -18.16 -6.15 -12.37
CA ASN A 105 -19.58 -5.95 -12.66
C ASN A 105 -19.84 -5.21 -13.98
N PHE A 106 -18.90 -4.39 -14.47
CA PHE A 106 -19.02 -3.73 -15.78
C PHE A 106 -18.52 -4.61 -16.94
N TYR A 107 -17.64 -5.57 -16.65
CA TYR A 107 -17.11 -6.49 -17.66
C TYR A 107 -18.09 -7.61 -18.02
N ASN A 108 -18.83 -8.12 -17.01
CA ASN A 108 -19.84 -9.16 -17.17
C ASN A 108 -21.21 -8.60 -17.58
#